data_AF-A0A078L287-F1
#
_entry.id   AF-A0A078L287-F1
#
_cell.length_a   1.000
_cell.length_b   1.000
_cell.length_c   1.000
_cell.angle_alpha   90.00
_cell.angle_beta   90.00
_cell.angle_gamma   90.00
#
_symmetry.space_group_name_H-M   'P 1'
#
loop_
_entity.id
_entity.type
_entity.pdbx_description
1 polymer ?
#
loop_
_entity_poly.entity_id
_entity_poly.type
_entity_poly.pdbx_seq_one_letter_code
_entity_poly.pdbx_strand_id
1 'polypeptide(L)'
;MSLMAKVGQKTNVGQEIRLADIEADAGLKMGIFEKIHNQLSPATMALSLKEYASKYYGAVGLAWLQKVVANQQSIAEKIAESIQEFVNRVVLPGSTEQIIRVARRFALVAVAGELASQYGLTGWAAGDSQNAAYKCYQAWLEHFGSDGNREDRAILAQVKAFFESYGTSRFDNVNDPNNARIQNRAGFYKTDDLWFYREYLKTNSVRDLSHDQ
;
A
#
# COMPACT_ATOMS: atom_id res chain seq x y z
N MET A 1 -6.30 9.77 5.96
CA MET A 1 -7.42 9.60 4.97
C MET A 1 -6.78 9.69 3.60
N SER A 2 -6.76 8.59 2.84
CA SER A 2 -6.15 8.50 1.49
C SER A 2 -6.56 9.69 0.60
N LEU A 3 -5.62 10.22 -0.19
CA LEU A 3 -5.81 11.33 -1.13
C LEU A 3 -7.05 11.13 -2.03
N MET A 4 -7.36 9.89 -2.39
CA MET A 4 -8.51 9.56 -3.24
C MET A 4 -9.84 9.55 -2.48
N ALA A 5 -9.83 9.17 -1.20
CA ALA A 5 -10.99 9.31 -0.32
C ALA A 5 -11.37 10.80 -0.11
N LYS A 6 -10.38 11.71 -0.10
CA LYS A 6 -10.62 13.16 -0.07
C LYS A 6 -11.26 13.70 -1.35
N VAL A 7 -11.16 12.98 -2.48
CA VAL A 7 -11.76 13.35 -3.78
C VAL A 7 -13.07 12.59 -4.04
N GLY A 8 -13.55 11.77 -3.07
CA GLY A 8 -14.83 11.07 -3.17
C GLY A 8 -14.84 9.90 -4.16
N GLN A 9 -13.66 9.44 -4.62
CA GLN A 9 -13.55 8.29 -5.52
C GLN A 9 -13.16 7.02 -4.75
N LYS A 10 -13.80 5.90 -5.08
CA LYS A 10 -13.39 4.57 -4.61
C LYS A 10 -12.06 4.19 -5.27
N THR A 11 -11.03 3.98 -4.49
CA THR A 11 -9.73 3.51 -4.97
C THR A 11 -9.74 2.02 -5.25
N ASN A 12 -9.24 1.63 -6.42
CA ASN A 12 -8.82 0.26 -6.65
C ASN A 12 -7.40 0.10 -6.09
N VAL A 13 -7.15 -0.96 -5.32
CA VAL A 13 -5.89 -1.24 -4.61
C VAL A 13 -4.65 -1.21 -5.50
N GLY A 14 -4.80 -1.62 -6.76
CA GLY A 14 -3.73 -1.55 -7.74
C GLY A 14 -3.23 -0.12 -8.04
N GLN A 15 -4.02 0.91 -7.74
CA GLN A 15 -3.65 2.32 -7.89
C GLN A 15 -2.94 2.86 -6.64
N GLU A 16 -3.39 2.51 -5.43
CA GLU A 16 -2.74 2.95 -4.19
C GLU A 16 -1.35 2.34 -3.99
N ILE A 17 -1.12 1.11 -4.46
CA ILE A 17 0.22 0.52 -4.50
C ILE A 17 1.17 1.32 -5.40
N ARG A 18 0.63 2.00 -6.43
CA ARG A 18 1.43 2.78 -7.37
C ARG A 18 1.75 4.18 -6.87
N LEU A 19 1.06 4.69 -5.86
CA LEU A 19 1.27 6.01 -5.30
C LEU A 19 1.16 5.91 -3.78
N ALA A 20 2.28 5.66 -3.11
CA ALA A 20 2.34 5.58 -1.66
C ALA A 20 2.03 6.96 -1.06
N ASP A 21 0.83 7.09 -0.49
CA ASP A 21 0.39 8.31 0.17
C ASP A 21 0.93 8.33 1.60
N ILE A 22 1.70 9.38 1.93
CA ILE A 22 2.34 9.55 3.24
C ILE A 22 1.77 10.82 3.84
N GLU A 23 1.26 10.73 5.06
CA GLU A 23 0.74 11.91 5.74
C GLU A 23 1.84 12.95 5.97
N ALA A 24 1.52 14.21 5.66
CA ALA A 24 2.44 15.33 5.74
C ALA A 24 2.56 15.88 7.17
N ASP A 25 2.78 14.99 8.15
CA ASP A 25 2.97 15.32 9.56
C ASP A 25 4.10 14.46 10.15
N ALA A 26 5.11 15.12 10.69
CA ALA A 26 6.23 14.48 11.38
C ALA A 26 5.91 14.13 12.85
N GLY A 27 4.68 14.37 13.32
CA GLY A 27 4.24 14.04 14.69
C GLY A 27 4.77 15.00 15.77
N LEU A 28 5.45 16.08 15.37
CA LEU A 28 6.13 17.02 16.26
C LEU A 28 5.44 18.39 16.33
N LYS A 29 4.18 18.49 15.86
CA LYS A 29 3.40 19.74 15.77
C LYS A 29 4.10 20.83 14.94
N MET A 30 4.95 20.42 14.01
CA MET A 30 5.75 21.28 13.13
C MET A 30 5.48 20.99 11.64
N GLY A 31 4.36 20.34 11.33
CA GLY A 31 4.04 19.88 9.98
C GLY A 31 5.03 18.81 9.53
N ILE A 32 5.55 18.94 8.32
CA ILE A 32 6.51 17.99 7.72
C ILE A 32 7.92 18.03 8.32
N PHE A 33 8.21 18.94 9.26
CA PHE A 33 9.55 19.17 9.77
C PHE A 33 9.77 18.52 11.14
N GLU A 34 10.88 17.81 11.29
CA GLU A 34 11.37 17.35 12.61
C GLU A 34 12.27 18.39 13.28
N LYS A 35 12.86 19.29 12.49
CA LYS A 35 13.78 20.34 12.95
C LYS A 35 13.62 21.58 12.07
N ILE A 36 13.48 22.75 12.69
CA ILE A 36 13.36 24.03 11.96
C ILE A 36 14.68 24.73 11.68
N HIS A 37 15.79 24.17 12.16
CA HIS A 37 17.13 24.75 12.03
C HIS A 37 17.13 26.21 12.52
N ASN A 38 17.95 27.08 11.93
CA ASN A 38 18.08 28.49 12.33
C ASN A 38 16.90 29.36 11.86
N GLN A 39 15.68 28.83 11.85
CA GLN A 39 14.45 29.53 11.47
C GLN A 39 13.60 29.84 12.69
N LEU A 40 12.79 30.89 12.59
CA LEU A 40 11.95 31.37 13.69
C LEU A 40 10.73 30.47 13.95
N SER A 41 10.25 29.76 12.92
CA SER A 41 9.08 28.88 13.01
C SER A 41 9.03 27.87 11.85
N PRO A 42 8.22 26.80 11.95
CA PRO A 42 7.95 25.89 10.82
C PRO A 42 7.41 26.61 9.58
N ALA A 43 6.57 27.63 9.77
CA ALA A 43 6.04 28.43 8.66
C ALA A 43 7.15 29.22 7.96
N THR A 44 8.04 29.86 8.73
CA THR A 44 9.21 30.56 8.19
C THR A 44 10.14 29.60 7.45
N MET A 45 10.38 28.40 7.99
CA MET A 45 11.17 27.37 7.31
C MET A 45 10.56 26.95 5.97
N ALA A 46 9.25 26.72 5.90
CA ALA A 46 8.57 26.37 4.65
C ALA A 46 8.71 27.47 3.59
N LEU A 47 8.57 28.74 3.99
CA LEU A 47 8.73 29.89 3.10
C LEU A 47 10.17 30.01 2.60
N SER A 48 11.16 29.91 3.50
CA SER A 48 12.57 29.95 3.11
C SER A 48 12.94 28.78 2.20
N LEU A 49 12.47 27.57 2.49
CA LEU A 49 12.72 26.40 1.64
C LEU A 49 12.15 26.61 0.23
N LYS A 50 10.93 27.15 0.12
CA LYS A 50 10.30 27.48 -1.17
C LYS A 50 11.10 28.54 -1.95
N GLU A 51 11.57 29.58 -1.27
CA GLU A 51 12.37 30.64 -1.89
C GLU A 51 13.73 30.13 -2.37
N TYR A 52 14.44 29.36 -1.55
CA TYR A 52 15.75 28.84 -1.92
C TYR A 52 15.65 27.77 -3.00
N ALA A 53 14.64 26.90 -2.95
CA ALA A 53 14.42 25.89 -3.99
C ALA A 53 14.08 26.50 -5.37
N SER A 54 13.49 27.69 -5.42
CA SER A 54 13.23 28.39 -6.69
C SER A 54 14.48 29.07 -7.27
N LYS A 55 15.44 29.43 -6.42
CA LYS A 55 16.72 30.06 -6.81
C LYS A 55 17.81 29.04 -7.11
N TYR A 56 17.84 27.95 -6.36
CA TYR A 56 18.91 26.94 -6.38
C TYR A 56 18.30 25.55 -6.59
N TYR A 57 18.30 25.10 -7.84
CA TYR A 57 17.81 23.77 -8.22
C TYR A 57 18.71 23.13 -9.29
N GLY A 58 18.58 21.82 -9.48
CA GLY A 58 19.23 21.06 -10.56
C GLY A 58 20.72 20.74 -10.37
N ALA A 59 21.48 21.53 -9.62
CA ALA A 59 22.93 21.35 -9.46
C ALA A 59 23.31 19.96 -8.90
N VAL A 60 22.66 19.53 -7.83
CA VAL A 60 22.94 18.24 -7.16
C VAL A 60 22.57 17.05 -8.07
N GLY A 61 21.47 17.15 -8.81
CA GLY A 61 20.99 16.08 -9.69
C GLY A 61 21.96 15.76 -10.82
N LEU A 62 22.52 16.80 -11.46
CA LEU A 62 23.51 16.62 -12.53
C LEU A 62 24.81 16.01 -12.01
N ALA A 63 25.31 16.49 -10.87
CA ALA A 63 26.51 15.95 -10.24
C ALA A 63 26.32 14.48 -9.82
N TRP A 64 25.16 14.14 -9.28
CA TRP A 64 24.79 12.75 -8.95
C TRP A 64 24.79 11.87 -10.19
N LEU A 65 24.15 12.31 -11.27
CA LEU A 65 24.08 11.55 -12.53
C LEU A 65 25.47 11.27 -13.11
N GLN A 66 26.35 12.27 -13.12
CA GLN A 66 27.74 12.09 -13.57
C GLN A 66 28.47 11.02 -12.77
N LYS A 67 28.31 11.02 -11.43
CA LYS A 67 28.90 10.00 -10.55
C LYS A 67 28.30 8.61 -10.77
N VAL A 68 26.99 8.52 -10.98
CA VAL A 68 26.32 7.25 -11.27
C VAL A 68 26.78 6.66 -12.60
N VAL A 69 26.83 7.46 -13.67
CA VAL A 69 27.28 7.00 -14.99
C VAL A 69 28.74 6.55 -14.94
N ALA A 70 29.60 7.29 -14.24
CA ALA A 70 31.02 6.91 -14.09
C ALA A 70 31.24 5.60 -13.33
N ASN A 71 30.27 5.15 -12.50
CA ASN A 71 30.38 3.97 -11.65
C ASN A 71 29.29 2.93 -11.90
N GLN A 72 28.66 2.97 -13.08
CA GLN A 72 27.43 2.23 -13.39
C GLN A 72 27.52 0.73 -13.07
N GLN A 73 28.62 0.08 -13.44
CA GLN A 73 28.80 -1.35 -13.26
C GLN A 73 28.86 -1.75 -11.77
N SER A 74 29.69 -1.06 -10.99
CA SER A 74 29.82 -1.27 -9.54
C SER A 74 28.50 -1.00 -8.80
N ILE A 75 27.76 0.04 -9.23
CA ILE A 75 26.44 0.34 -8.66
C ILE A 75 25.44 -0.78 -9.00
N ALA A 76 25.40 -1.22 -10.26
CA ALA A 76 24.47 -2.27 -10.70
C ALA A 76 24.66 -3.59 -9.93
N GLU A 77 25.92 -3.93 -9.61
CA GLU A 77 26.24 -5.13 -8.81
C GLU A 77 25.72 -5.03 -7.37
N LYS A 78 25.80 -3.84 -6.76
CA LYS A 78 25.48 -3.65 -5.33
C LYS A 78 24.04 -3.23 -5.05
N ILE A 79 23.38 -2.55 -5.99
CA ILE A 79 22.08 -1.92 -5.76
C ILE A 79 21.00 -2.95 -5.43
N ALA A 80 21.02 -4.11 -6.09
CA ALA A 80 20.05 -5.18 -5.85
C ALA A 80 20.19 -5.76 -4.45
N GLU A 81 21.43 -5.98 -4.00
CA GLU A 81 21.73 -6.45 -2.65
C GLU A 81 21.29 -5.42 -1.61
N SER A 82 21.67 -4.15 -1.75
CA SER A 82 21.28 -3.10 -0.80
C SER A 82 19.77 -2.87 -0.74
N ILE A 83 19.06 -3.00 -1.88
CA ILE A 83 17.59 -2.97 -1.89
C ILE A 83 17.04 -4.15 -1.10
N GLN A 84 17.58 -5.35 -1.32
CA GLN A 84 17.11 -6.56 -0.65
C GLN A 84 17.39 -6.52 0.86
N GLU A 85 18.54 -6.01 1.28
CA GLU A 85 18.88 -5.77 2.69
C GLU A 85 17.88 -4.83 3.37
N PHE A 86 17.55 -3.71 2.73
CA PHE A 86 16.54 -2.79 3.26
C PHE A 86 15.17 -3.48 3.37
N VAL A 87 14.73 -4.20 2.33
CA VAL A 87 13.45 -4.91 2.33
C VAL A 87 13.40 -5.96 3.45
N ASN A 88 14.45 -6.75 3.62
CA ASN A 88 14.55 -7.76 4.67
C ASN A 88 14.49 -7.15 6.08
N ARG A 89 15.02 -5.94 6.25
CA ARG A 89 14.99 -5.22 7.52
C ARG A 89 13.60 -4.71 7.89
N VAL A 90 12.80 -4.29 6.91
CA VAL A 90 11.56 -3.54 7.16
C VAL A 90 10.28 -4.35 6.94
N VAL A 91 10.34 -5.46 6.20
CA VAL A 91 9.18 -6.30 5.89
C VAL A 91 9.08 -7.45 6.90
N LEU A 92 7.90 -7.61 7.50
CA LEU A 92 7.62 -8.71 8.43
C LEU A 92 7.31 -10.02 7.68
N PRO A 93 7.66 -11.19 8.25
CA PRO A 93 7.24 -12.48 7.71
C PRO A 93 5.71 -12.55 7.52
N GLY A 94 5.26 -13.02 6.36
CA GLY A 94 3.83 -13.11 6.02
C GLY A 94 3.21 -11.81 5.51
N SER A 95 4.00 -10.74 5.30
CA SER A 95 3.53 -9.53 4.64
C SER A 95 3.04 -9.83 3.22
N THR A 96 1.99 -9.11 2.79
CA THR A 96 1.45 -9.28 1.44
C THR A 96 2.43 -8.79 0.37
N GLU A 97 2.31 -9.33 -0.84
CA GLU A 97 3.08 -8.89 -2.02
C GLU A 97 2.94 -7.38 -2.32
N GLN A 98 1.86 -6.76 -1.86
CA GLN A 98 1.64 -5.33 -1.99
C GLN A 98 2.58 -4.53 -1.10
N ILE A 99 2.73 -4.94 0.16
CA ILE A 99 3.65 -4.34 1.14
C ILE A 99 5.09 -4.49 0.64
N ILE A 100 5.47 -5.67 0.15
CA ILE A 100 6.81 -5.94 -0.40
C ILE A 100 7.11 -5.01 -1.58
N ARG A 101 6.16 -4.80 -2.49
CA ARG A 101 6.33 -3.88 -3.64
C ARG A 101 6.55 -2.44 -3.21
N VAL A 102 5.87 -1.98 -2.18
CA VAL A 102 6.02 -0.61 -1.67
C VAL A 102 7.35 -0.46 -0.92
N ALA A 103 7.72 -1.44 -0.09
CA ALA A 103 9.01 -1.48 0.60
C ALA A 103 10.20 -1.38 -0.38
N ARG A 104 10.15 -2.06 -1.54
CA ARG A 104 11.17 -1.95 -2.59
C ARG A 104 11.35 -0.52 -3.14
N ARG A 105 10.30 0.29 -3.17
CA ARG A 105 10.38 1.69 -3.64
C ARG A 105 11.05 2.58 -2.61
N PHE A 106 10.70 2.40 -1.32
CA PHE A 106 11.40 3.08 -0.23
C PHE A 106 12.87 2.66 -0.16
N ALA A 107 13.17 1.38 -0.39
CA ALA A 107 14.53 0.87 -0.49
C ALA A 107 15.32 1.57 -1.60
N LEU A 108 14.71 1.78 -2.78
CA LEU A 108 15.37 2.49 -3.88
C LEU A 108 15.73 3.94 -3.48
N VAL A 109 14.82 4.65 -2.82
CA VAL A 109 15.08 6.02 -2.32
C VAL A 109 16.19 6.01 -1.27
N ALA A 110 16.14 5.07 -0.33
CA ALA A 110 17.16 4.88 0.71
C ALA A 110 18.55 4.69 0.09
N VAL A 111 18.69 3.74 -0.83
CA VAL A 111 19.97 3.41 -1.47
C VAL A 111 20.48 4.58 -2.32
N ALA A 112 19.59 5.26 -3.06
CA ALA A 112 19.98 6.43 -3.86
C ALA A 112 20.51 7.59 -2.99
N GLY A 113 19.88 7.84 -1.84
CA GLY A 113 20.33 8.88 -0.91
C GLY A 113 21.60 8.50 -0.16
N GLU A 114 21.79 7.23 0.23
CA GLU A 114 23.09 6.77 0.76
C GLU A 114 24.21 6.96 -0.26
N LEU A 115 23.96 6.58 -1.52
CA LEU A 115 24.93 6.76 -2.60
C LEU A 115 25.25 8.24 -2.83
N ALA A 116 24.24 9.11 -2.84
CA ALA A 116 24.46 10.56 -2.93
C ALA A 116 25.29 11.10 -1.75
N SER A 117 25.07 10.58 -0.55
CA SER A 117 25.81 10.95 0.65
C SER A 117 27.27 10.49 0.59
N GLN A 118 27.53 9.28 0.09
CA GLN A 118 28.88 8.76 -0.15
C GLN A 118 29.66 9.60 -1.17
N TYR A 119 28.97 10.18 -2.15
CA TYR A 119 29.57 11.14 -3.09
C TYR A 119 29.72 12.57 -2.54
N GLY A 120 29.33 12.81 -1.29
CA GLY A 120 29.45 14.11 -0.63
C GLY A 120 28.43 15.14 -1.11
N LEU A 121 27.30 14.71 -1.68
CA LEU A 121 26.33 15.61 -2.33
C LEU A 121 25.21 16.10 -1.42
N THR A 122 24.90 15.38 -0.35
CA THR A 122 23.78 15.67 0.56
C THR A 122 24.23 16.32 1.88
N GLY A 123 25.45 16.04 2.32
CA GLY A 123 25.92 16.38 3.67
C GLY A 123 25.30 15.53 4.79
N TRP A 124 24.57 14.45 4.45
CA TRP A 124 23.99 13.54 5.42
C TRP A 124 25.02 12.53 5.97
N ALA A 125 24.81 12.08 7.20
CA ALA A 125 25.60 11.02 7.78
C ALA A 125 25.21 9.66 7.18
N ALA A 126 26.12 8.68 7.28
CA ALA A 126 25.82 7.32 6.84
C ALA A 126 24.60 6.77 7.60
N GLY A 127 23.63 6.24 6.85
CA GLY A 127 22.39 5.68 7.39
C GLY A 127 21.25 6.70 7.53
N ASP A 128 21.47 8.01 7.40
CA ASP A 128 20.39 9.00 7.49
C ASP A 128 19.34 8.81 6.40
N SER A 129 19.76 8.50 5.17
CA SER A 129 18.82 8.28 4.07
C SER A 129 18.01 7.00 4.29
N GLN A 130 18.65 5.96 4.81
CA GLN A 130 17.97 4.73 5.17
C GLN A 130 16.95 4.94 6.29
N ASN A 131 17.32 5.68 7.33
CA ASN A 131 16.45 5.98 8.46
C ASN A 131 15.25 6.84 8.03
N ALA A 132 15.47 7.85 7.19
CA ALA A 132 14.41 8.68 6.66
C ALA A 132 13.40 7.86 5.83
N ALA A 133 13.90 7.04 4.90
CA ALA A 133 13.04 6.16 4.10
C ALA A 133 12.27 5.14 4.95
N TYR A 134 12.91 4.62 6.01
CA TYR A 134 12.25 3.72 6.96
C TYR A 134 11.12 4.41 7.72
N LYS A 135 11.34 5.62 8.27
CA LYS A 135 10.28 6.39 8.94
C LYS A 135 9.09 6.64 8.02
N CYS A 136 9.35 7.06 6.77
CA CYS A 136 8.29 7.28 5.79
C CYS A 136 7.55 5.98 5.42
N TYR A 137 8.26 4.86 5.33
CA TYR A 137 7.64 3.55 5.11
C TYR A 137 6.75 3.14 6.29
N GLN A 138 7.18 3.36 7.54
CA GLN A 138 6.36 3.07 8.72
C GLN A 138 5.09 3.92 8.74
N ALA A 139 5.22 5.23 8.52
CA ALA A 139 4.07 6.13 8.44
C ALA A 139 3.07 5.69 7.35
N TRP A 140 3.57 5.29 6.18
CA TRP A 140 2.74 4.70 5.13
C TRP A 140 2.09 3.39 5.57
N LEU A 141 2.85 2.48 6.20
CA LEU A 141 2.37 1.16 6.60
C LEU A 141 1.30 1.24 7.69
N GLU A 142 1.42 2.16 8.64
CA GLU A 142 0.41 2.41 9.67
C GLU A 142 -0.91 2.85 9.04
N HIS A 143 -0.86 3.75 8.06
CA HIS A 143 -2.04 4.18 7.32
C HIS A 143 -2.60 3.03 6.46
N PHE A 144 -1.75 2.36 5.69
CA PHE A 144 -2.14 1.27 4.81
C PHE A 144 -2.67 0.06 5.57
N GLY A 145 -2.12 -0.32 6.72
CA GLY A 145 -2.64 -1.40 7.54
C GLY A 145 -4.04 -1.10 8.11
N SER A 146 -4.30 0.17 8.42
CA SER A 146 -5.62 0.63 8.87
C SER A 146 -6.68 0.55 7.77
N ASP A 147 -6.31 0.83 6.52
CA ASP A 147 -7.20 0.90 5.35
C ASP A 147 -7.25 -0.40 4.52
N GLY A 148 -6.16 -1.15 4.37
CA GLY A 148 -6.12 -2.46 3.69
C GLY A 148 -6.96 -3.51 4.42
N ASN A 149 -7.00 -3.47 5.74
CA ASN A 149 -7.93 -4.26 6.54
C ASN A 149 -9.39 -3.79 6.35
N ARG A 150 -9.64 -2.54 5.89
CA ARG A 150 -10.99 -2.10 5.53
C ARG A 150 -11.46 -2.68 4.21
N GLU A 151 -10.59 -2.98 3.26
CA GLU A 151 -11.02 -3.55 2.00
C GLU A 151 -11.53 -4.98 2.17
N ASP A 152 -10.79 -5.84 2.86
CA ASP A 152 -11.26 -7.19 3.21
C ASP A 152 -12.57 -7.12 3.98
N ARG A 153 -12.68 -6.19 4.95
CA ARG A 153 -13.93 -5.92 5.66
C ARG A 153 -15.03 -5.36 4.76
N ALA A 154 -14.72 -4.56 3.75
CA ALA A 154 -15.68 -3.96 2.84
C ALA A 154 -16.20 -4.99 1.82
N ILE A 155 -15.34 -5.87 1.33
CA ILE A 155 -15.72 -7.02 0.51
C ILE A 155 -16.62 -7.95 1.33
N LEU A 156 -16.22 -8.29 2.56
CA LEU A 156 -17.05 -9.09 3.46
C LEU A 156 -18.38 -8.41 3.79
N ALA A 157 -18.38 -7.10 4.04
CA ALA A 157 -19.60 -6.33 4.30
C ALA A 157 -20.51 -6.29 3.07
N GLN A 158 -19.96 -6.15 1.86
CA GLN A 158 -20.71 -6.18 0.61
C GLN A 158 -21.33 -7.56 0.36
N VAL A 159 -20.56 -8.63 0.60
CA VAL A 159 -21.06 -10.02 0.52
C VAL A 159 -22.17 -10.24 1.55
N LYS A 160 -21.98 -9.78 2.79
CA LYS A 160 -23.00 -9.87 3.85
C LYS A 160 -24.28 -9.11 3.47
N ALA A 161 -24.15 -7.87 3.01
CA ALA A 161 -25.28 -7.05 2.57
C ALA A 161 -26.02 -7.68 1.38
N PHE A 162 -25.31 -8.37 0.48
CA PHE A 162 -25.92 -9.13 -0.62
C PHE A 162 -26.77 -10.29 -0.10
N PHE A 163 -26.27 -11.07 0.86
CA PHE A 163 -27.04 -12.15 1.48
C PHE A 163 -28.26 -11.63 2.25
N GLU A 164 -28.13 -10.54 3.00
CA GLU A 164 -29.24 -9.93 3.73
C GLU A 164 -30.32 -9.37 2.78
N SER A 165 -29.92 -8.74 1.66
CA SER A 165 -30.85 -8.12 0.72
C SER A 165 -31.55 -9.12 -0.20
N TYR A 166 -30.92 -10.26 -0.50
CA TYR A 166 -31.41 -11.21 -1.52
C TYR A 166 -31.61 -12.65 -1.03
N GLY A 167 -31.45 -12.90 0.27
CA GLY A 167 -31.45 -14.24 0.88
C GLY A 167 -32.69 -15.10 0.61
N THR A 168 -33.84 -14.49 0.32
CA THR A 168 -35.11 -15.21 0.01
C THR A 168 -35.51 -15.13 -1.46
N SER A 169 -34.90 -14.25 -2.26
CA SER A 169 -35.32 -13.99 -3.65
C SER A 169 -34.35 -14.52 -4.70
N ARG A 170 -33.07 -14.73 -4.34
CA ARG A 170 -32.03 -15.23 -5.24
C ARG A 170 -31.35 -16.50 -4.77
N PHE A 171 -31.67 -16.99 -3.57
CA PHE A 171 -31.15 -18.24 -3.03
C PHE A 171 -32.30 -19.21 -2.75
N ASP A 172 -32.08 -20.48 -3.10
CA ASP A 172 -33.06 -21.54 -2.88
C ASP A 172 -32.67 -22.40 -1.68
N ASN A 173 -33.65 -22.95 -0.96
CA ASN A 173 -33.37 -23.81 0.19
C ASN A 173 -32.99 -25.22 -0.30
N VAL A 174 -31.86 -25.76 0.17
CA VAL A 174 -31.42 -27.12 -0.20
C VAL A 174 -32.35 -28.19 0.37
N ASN A 175 -32.86 -27.96 1.59
CA ASN A 175 -33.67 -28.94 2.32
C ASN A 175 -35.16 -28.87 1.95
N ASP A 176 -35.61 -27.73 1.43
CA ASP A 176 -36.98 -27.50 0.98
C ASP A 176 -36.98 -26.68 -0.33
N PRO A 177 -36.60 -27.30 -1.46
CA PRO A 177 -36.43 -26.60 -2.72
C PRO A 177 -37.75 -26.00 -3.19
N ASN A 178 -37.78 -24.68 -3.37
CA ASN A 178 -38.98 -24.04 -3.85
C ASN A 178 -39.10 -24.33 -5.36
N ASN A 179 -40.15 -25.07 -5.76
CA ASN A 179 -40.34 -25.52 -7.15
C ASN A 179 -40.62 -24.36 -8.15
N ALA A 180 -40.52 -23.11 -7.68
CA ALA A 180 -40.67 -21.89 -8.45
C ALA A 180 -39.36 -21.46 -9.12
N ARG A 181 -39.46 -20.91 -10.34
CA ARG A 181 -38.29 -20.42 -11.09
C ARG A 181 -37.74 -19.15 -10.44
N ILE A 182 -36.61 -19.26 -9.74
CA ILE A 182 -35.88 -18.14 -9.17
C ILE A 182 -35.13 -17.38 -10.27
N GLN A 183 -35.48 -16.10 -10.48
CA GLN A 183 -34.78 -15.24 -11.44
C GLN A 183 -33.40 -14.84 -10.91
N ASN A 184 -32.37 -14.92 -11.76
CA ASN A 184 -30.98 -14.61 -11.40
C ASN A 184 -30.50 -15.35 -10.13
N ARG A 185 -30.79 -16.65 -10.04
CA ARG A 185 -30.39 -17.52 -8.91
C ARG A 185 -28.88 -17.38 -8.67
N ALA A 186 -28.51 -16.96 -7.47
CA ALA A 186 -27.13 -16.72 -7.05
C ALA A 186 -26.53 -17.92 -6.30
N GLY A 187 -27.36 -18.84 -5.79
CA GLY A 187 -26.91 -20.04 -5.10
C GLY A 187 -28.04 -20.74 -4.33
N PHE A 188 -27.65 -21.50 -3.33
CA PHE A 188 -28.54 -22.20 -2.41
C PHE A 188 -28.21 -21.78 -0.96
N TYR A 189 -29.10 -22.04 -0.02
CA TYR A 189 -28.79 -21.97 1.39
C TYR A 189 -29.34 -23.20 2.14
N LYS A 190 -28.69 -23.55 3.23
CA LYS A 190 -29.25 -24.47 4.23
C LYS A 190 -29.31 -23.76 5.57
N THR A 191 -30.26 -24.15 6.39
CA THR A 191 -30.38 -23.70 7.77
C THR A 191 -29.94 -24.85 8.67
N ASP A 192 -29.31 -24.55 9.81
CA ASP A 192 -29.06 -25.57 10.83
C ASP A 192 -30.39 -26.02 11.48
N ASP A 193 -30.36 -27.19 12.14
CA ASP A 193 -31.54 -27.78 12.78
C ASP A 193 -32.18 -26.88 13.85
N LEU A 194 -31.40 -25.93 14.38
CA LEU A 194 -31.81 -25.00 15.41
C LEU A 194 -32.19 -23.60 14.89
N TRP A 195 -32.14 -23.38 13.57
CA TRP A 195 -32.46 -22.13 12.89
C TRP A 195 -31.66 -20.88 13.32
N PHE A 196 -30.48 -21.06 13.91
CA PHE A 196 -29.66 -19.95 14.40
C PHE A 196 -28.80 -19.30 13.31
N TYR A 197 -28.48 -20.03 12.23
CA TYR A 197 -27.69 -19.47 11.12
C TYR A 197 -28.03 -20.12 9.77
N ARG A 198 -27.77 -19.38 8.69
CA ARG A 198 -27.88 -19.85 7.32
C ARG A 198 -26.50 -19.97 6.70
N GLU A 199 -26.20 -21.13 6.13
CA GLU A 199 -25.03 -21.33 5.27
C GLU A 199 -25.43 -21.14 3.81
N TYR A 200 -24.77 -20.21 3.12
CA TYR A 200 -24.98 -19.96 1.70
C TYR A 200 -23.96 -20.74 0.86
N LEU A 201 -24.45 -21.50 -0.12
CA LEU A 201 -23.70 -22.40 -0.99
C LEU A 201 -23.78 -21.89 -2.42
N LYS A 202 -22.64 -21.90 -3.12
CA LYS A 202 -22.56 -21.59 -4.55
C LYS A 202 -22.25 -22.87 -5.33
N THR A 203 -22.94 -23.08 -6.44
CA THR A 203 -22.68 -24.23 -7.31
C THR A 203 -21.38 -23.98 -8.09
N ASN A 204 -20.38 -24.84 -7.91
CA ASN A 204 -19.23 -24.91 -8.81
C ASN A 204 -19.64 -25.75 -10.02
N SER A 205 -19.82 -25.10 -11.17
CA SER A 205 -20.03 -25.82 -12.43
C SER A 205 -18.69 -26.22 -13.03
N VAL A 206 -18.09 -27.29 -12.49
CA VAL A 206 -17.24 -28.20 -13.27
C VAL A 206 -17.68 -29.60 -12.87
N ARG A 207 -18.52 -30.23 -13.71
CA ARG A 207 -18.66 -31.69 -13.71
C ARG A 207 -17.68 -32.18 -14.76
N ASP A 208 -16.62 -32.84 -14.31
CA ASP A 208 -15.85 -33.73 -15.16
C ASP A 208 -16.81 -34.80 -15.70
N LEU A 209 -17.09 -34.72 -16.99
CA LEU A 209 -17.71 -35.80 -17.74
C LEU A 209 -16.60 -36.81 -18.09
N SER A 210 -16.18 -37.59 -17.10
CA SER A 210 -15.39 -38.79 -17.34
C SER A 210 -15.75 -39.85 -16.31
N HIS A 211 -16.80 -40.62 -16.61
CA HIS A 211 -16.95 -42.06 -16.38
C HIS A 211 -18.45 -42.38 -16.42
N ASP A 212 -18.91 -42.96 -17.53
CA ASP A 212 -19.49 -44.29 -17.50
C ASP A 212 -19.64 -44.83 -18.93
N GLN A 213 -18.98 -45.98 -19.11
CA GLN A 213 -19.08 -47.07 -20.09
C GLN A 213 -19.74 -46.84 -21.46
#